data_AF-A0A4V3T1S0-F1
#
_entry.id   AF-A0A4V3T1S0-F1
#
_cell.length_a   1.000
_cell.length_b   1.000
_cell.length_c   1.000
_cell.angle_alpha   90.00
_cell.angle_beta   90.00
_cell.angle_gamma   90.00
#
_symmetry.space_group_name_H-M   'P 1'
#
loop_
_entity.id
_entity.type
_entity.pdbx_description
1 polymer ?
#
loop_
_entity_poly.entity_id
_entity_poly.type
_entity_poly.pdbx_seq_one_letter_code
_entity_poly.pdbx_strand_id
1 'polypeptide(L)'
;MFGFLFLAVLAVLTGLLVRRLKRRRAAAGPPAGVPCMARRPAGRGRWRAGRVEVDRGAARLAWRGPDLDLAGARATAVRPPSVREGLSINPGSRIVTCALPDGPAIEIAVMSPDLGELLAAVPEAPVETTP
;
A
#
# COMPACT_ATOMS: atom_id res chain seq x y z
N MET A 1 -24.46 -42.80 1.57
CA MET A 1 -23.05 -43.04 1.95
C MET A 1 -22.05 -42.31 1.04
N PHE A 2 -22.25 -42.24 -0.29
CA PHE A 2 -21.31 -41.62 -1.23
C PHE A 2 -21.10 -40.09 -1.11
N GLY A 3 -22.11 -39.32 -0.68
CA GLY A 3 -22.00 -37.86 -0.59
C GLY A 3 -20.98 -37.35 0.45
N PHE A 4 -20.84 -38.05 1.58
CA PHE A 4 -19.86 -37.69 2.62
C PHE A 4 -18.43 -37.94 2.17
N LEU A 5 -18.19 -39.01 1.41
CA LEU A 5 -16.88 -39.32 0.85
C LEU A 5 -16.45 -38.22 -0.14
N PHE A 6 -17.37 -37.77 -0.98
CA PHE A 6 -17.10 -36.71 -1.95
C PHE A 6 -16.75 -35.37 -1.27
N LEU A 7 -17.50 -34.98 -0.24
CA LEU A 7 -17.23 -33.77 0.53
C LEU A 7 -15.88 -33.82 1.26
N ALA A 8 -15.53 -34.97 1.85
CA ALA A 8 -14.25 -35.16 2.51
C ALA A 8 -13.08 -35.01 1.52
N VAL A 9 -13.18 -35.63 0.34
CA VAL A 9 -12.16 -35.51 -0.72
C VAL A 9 -12.02 -34.05 -1.17
N LEU A 10 -13.13 -33.34 -1.37
CA LEU A 10 -13.11 -31.93 -1.78
C LEU A 10 -12.46 -31.02 -0.72
N ALA A 11 -12.73 -31.26 0.57
CA ALA A 11 -12.12 -30.50 1.67
C ALA A 11 -10.61 -30.73 1.75
N VAL A 12 -10.14 -31.98 1.58
CA VAL A 12 -8.71 -32.32 1.59
C VAL A 12 -7.99 -31.67 0.41
N LEU A 13 -8.57 -31.74 -0.79
CA LEU A 13 -7.99 -31.11 -2.00
C LEU A 13 -7.88 -29.59 -1.84
N THR A 14 -8.95 -28.96 -1.35
CA THR A 14 -8.96 -27.51 -1.07
C THR A 14 -7.90 -27.14 -0.03
N GLY A 15 -7.80 -27.91 1.07
CA GLY A 15 -6.79 -27.70 2.11
C GLY A 15 -5.35 -27.81 1.58
N LEU A 16 -5.08 -28.80 0.74
CA LEU A 16 -3.77 -28.99 0.10
C LEU A 16 -3.42 -27.84 -0.85
N LEU A 17 -4.38 -27.35 -1.63
CA LEU A 17 -4.21 -26.21 -2.53
C LEU A 17 -3.90 -24.92 -1.75
N VAL A 18 -4.68 -24.63 -0.70
CA VAL A 18 -4.45 -23.47 0.17
C VAL A 18 -3.07 -23.57 0.84
N ARG A 19 -2.71 -24.75 1.34
CA ARG A 19 -1.40 -24.99 1.97
C ARG A 19 -0.26 -24.81 0.98
N ARG A 20 -0.40 -25.31 -0.25
CA ARG A 20 0.59 -25.11 -1.34
C ARG A 20 0.72 -23.63 -1.70
N LEU A 21 -0.39 -22.89 -1.83
CA LEU A 21 -0.36 -21.47 -2.14
C LEU A 21 0.29 -20.66 -1.02
N LYS A 22 -0.04 -20.94 0.24
CA LYS A 22 0.60 -20.30 1.40
C LYS A 22 2.10 -20.59 1.44
N ARG A 23 2.52 -21.84 1.21
CA ARG A 23 3.95 -22.21 1.15
C ARG A 23 4.68 -21.51 0.00
N ARG A 24 4.06 -21.41 -1.17
CA ARG A 24 4.62 -20.66 -2.31
C ARG A 24 4.81 -19.18 -1.98
N ARG A 25 3.83 -18.55 -1.32
CA ARG A 25 3.93 -17.15 -0.87
C ARG A 25 5.02 -16.96 0.18
N ALA A 26 5.15 -17.90 1.12
CA ALA A 26 6.21 -17.86 2.12
C ALA A 26 7.61 -18.04 1.51
N ALA A 27 7.75 -18.93 0.52
CA ALA A 27 9.01 -19.18 -0.18
C ALA A 27 9.45 -18.03 -1.09
N ALA A 28 8.52 -17.20 -1.58
CA ALA A 28 8.83 -16.02 -2.38
C ALA A 28 9.39 -14.85 -1.56
N GLY A 29 9.39 -14.96 -0.23
CA GLY A 29 9.73 -13.85 0.68
C GLY A 29 8.66 -12.73 0.67
N PRO A 30 8.66 -11.84 1.68
CA PRO A 30 7.89 -10.61 1.60
C PRO A 30 8.44 -9.79 0.42
N PRO A 31 7.60 -9.30 -0.51
CA PRO A 31 8.09 -8.39 -1.54
C PRO A 31 8.64 -7.14 -0.85
N ALA A 32 9.77 -6.63 -1.35
CA ALA A 32 10.42 -5.45 -0.80
C ALA A 32 9.46 -4.23 -0.82
N GLY A 33 9.64 -3.33 0.15
CA GLY A 33 8.90 -2.08 0.25
C GLY A 33 7.58 -2.15 1.01
N VAL A 34 7.14 -0.98 1.46
CA VAL A 34 5.95 -0.75 2.26
C VAL A 34 4.69 -0.99 1.41
N PRO A 35 3.82 -1.94 1.76
CA PRO A 35 2.58 -2.16 1.03
C PRO A 35 1.64 -0.97 1.14
N CYS A 36 1.13 -0.47 0.02
CA CYS A 36 0.28 0.72 0.01
C CYS A 36 -0.81 0.68 -1.06
N MET A 37 -1.77 1.58 -0.92
CA MET A 37 -2.69 1.98 -1.99
C MET A 37 -2.37 3.43 -2.35
N ALA A 38 -2.28 3.77 -3.62
CA ALA A 38 -2.02 5.14 -4.05
C ALA A 38 -3.07 5.65 -5.03
N ARG A 39 -3.30 6.96 -5.06
CA ARG A 39 -4.11 7.63 -6.09
C ARG A 39 -3.46 8.94 -6.51
N ARG A 40 -3.46 9.19 -7.82
CA ARG A 40 -2.98 10.42 -8.43
C ARG A 40 -4.01 10.93 -9.45
N PRO A 41 -4.35 12.22 -9.46
CA PRO A 41 -4.01 13.23 -8.45
C PRO A 41 -4.67 13.00 -7.08
N ALA A 42 -4.14 13.63 -6.04
CA ALA A 42 -4.71 13.65 -4.69
C ALA A 42 -6.18 14.09 -4.73
N GLY A 43 -7.03 13.51 -3.86
CA GLY A 43 -8.47 13.75 -3.85
C GLY A 43 -9.28 13.28 -5.07
N ARG A 44 -8.64 13.04 -6.23
CA ARG A 44 -9.30 12.76 -7.51
C ARG A 44 -8.58 11.62 -8.22
N GLY A 45 -8.91 10.39 -7.88
CA GLY A 45 -8.34 9.23 -8.55
C GLY A 45 -8.83 7.91 -7.97
N ARG A 46 -8.72 6.86 -8.78
CA ARG A 46 -8.96 5.49 -8.31
C ARG A 46 -7.76 5.04 -7.48
N TRP A 47 -8.03 4.47 -6.31
CA TRP A 47 -7.02 3.78 -5.52
C TRP A 47 -6.45 2.58 -6.27
N ARG A 48 -5.14 2.50 -6.34
CA ARG A 48 -4.40 1.44 -7.01
C ARG A 48 -3.40 0.85 -6.02
N ALA A 49 -3.37 -0.48 -5.94
CA ALA A 49 -2.40 -1.19 -5.11
C ALA A 49 -0.98 -0.98 -5.65
N GLY A 50 -0.04 -0.81 -4.74
CA GLY A 50 1.38 -0.67 -5.02
C GLY A 50 2.23 -0.91 -3.78
N ARG A 51 3.50 -0.56 -3.90
CA ARG A 51 4.50 -0.58 -2.84
C ARG A 51 5.38 0.64 -2.94
N VAL A 52 5.71 1.22 -1.80
CA VAL A 52 6.79 2.20 -1.71
C VAL A 52 8.08 1.44 -1.45
N GLU A 53 8.92 1.39 -2.46
CA GLU A 53 10.25 0.79 -2.40
C GLU A 53 11.24 1.89 -2.01
N VAL A 54 12.10 1.58 -1.04
CA VAL A 54 13.19 2.47 -0.63
C VAL A 54 14.49 1.84 -1.09
N ASP A 55 15.14 2.46 -2.08
CA ASP A 55 16.45 2.03 -2.55
C ASP A 55 17.45 3.18 -2.37
N ARG A 56 18.52 2.93 -1.60
CA ARG A 56 19.63 3.87 -1.35
C ARG A 56 19.19 5.31 -0.99
N GLY A 57 18.09 5.46 -0.25
CA GLY A 57 17.57 6.76 0.18
C GLY A 57 16.67 7.46 -0.84
N ALA A 58 16.39 6.85 -1.99
CA ALA A 58 15.37 7.28 -2.93
C ALA A 58 14.12 6.41 -2.78
N ALA A 59 12.98 7.05 -2.52
CA ALA A 59 11.69 6.38 -2.45
C ALA A 59 11.06 6.30 -3.85
N ARG A 60 10.53 5.14 -4.22
CA ARG A 60 9.84 4.92 -5.49
C ARG A 60 8.51 4.23 -5.24
N LEU A 61 7.46 4.65 -5.94
CA LEU A 61 6.17 3.98 -5.91
C LEU A 61 6.04 3.00 -7.10
N ALA A 62 6.13 1.72 -6.79
CA ALA A 62 5.86 0.62 -7.71
C ALA A 62 4.39 0.21 -7.59
N TRP A 63 3.56 0.57 -8.58
CA TRP A 63 2.11 0.39 -8.53
C TRP A 63 1.54 0.03 -9.89
N ARG A 64 0.23 -0.27 -9.96
CA ARG A 64 -0.46 -0.52 -11.26
C ARG A 64 -0.67 0.78 -12.05
N GLY A 65 0.42 1.40 -12.49
CA GLY A 65 0.52 2.63 -13.28
C GLY A 65 1.98 2.85 -13.72
N PRO A 66 2.31 3.99 -14.33
CA PRO A 66 3.71 4.37 -14.55
C PRO A 66 4.41 4.45 -13.21
N ASP A 67 5.60 3.86 -13.12
CA ASP A 67 6.43 3.98 -11.93
C ASP A 67 6.66 5.46 -11.60
N LEU A 68 6.48 5.80 -10.34
CA LEU A 68 6.57 7.18 -9.89
C LEU A 68 7.75 7.32 -8.95
N ASP A 69 8.69 8.17 -9.32
CA ASP A 69 9.76 8.61 -8.44
C ASP A 69 9.19 9.52 -7.35
N LEU A 70 9.49 9.19 -6.09
CA LEU A 70 9.14 10.01 -4.93
C LEU A 70 10.38 10.76 -4.41
N ALA A 71 11.50 10.75 -5.13
CA ALA A 71 12.66 11.58 -4.83
C ALA A 71 12.23 13.06 -4.75
N GLY A 72 12.55 13.70 -3.63
CA GLY A 72 12.15 15.08 -3.38
C GLY A 72 10.67 15.26 -2.99
N ALA A 73 9.86 14.21 -2.98
CA ALA A 73 8.48 14.31 -2.48
C ALA A 73 8.48 14.68 -0.99
N ARG A 74 7.42 15.39 -0.57
CA ARG A 74 7.24 15.79 0.82
C ARG A 74 5.84 15.47 1.31
N ALA A 75 5.74 14.84 2.48
CA ALA A 75 4.45 14.63 3.12
C ALA A 75 3.91 15.98 3.61
N THR A 76 2.75 16.39 3.11
CA THR A 76 2.11 17.67 3.45
C THR A 76 0.93 17.51 4.39
N ALA A 77 0.35 16.31 4.48
CA ALA A 77 -0.73 16.01 5.41
C ALA A 77 -0.83 14.51 5.69
N VAL A 78 -1.22 14.14 6.90
CA VAL A 78 -1.55 12.76 7.29
C VAL A 78 -2.95 12.73 7.92
N ARG A 79 -3.85 11.90 7.39
CA ARG A 79 -5.24 11.83 7.87
C ARG A 79 -5.79 10.40 7.87
N PRO A 80 -6.84 10.11 8.65
CA PRO A 80 -7.59 8.87 8.46
C PRO A 80 -8.40 8.89 7.14
N PRO A 81 -8.77 7.72 6.61
CA PRO A 81 -9.73 7.64 5.52
C PRO A 81 -11.11 8.13 5.96
N SER A 82 -11.81 8.80 5.04
CA SER A 82 -13.27 9.00 5.16
C SER A 82 -14.00 7.66 5.07
N VAL A 83 -15.28 7.62 5.47
CA VAL A 83 -16.13 6.42 5.35
C VAL A 83 -16.13 5.88 3.91
N ARG A 84 -16.28 6.76 2.92
CA ARG A 84 -16.27 6.37 1.50
C ARG A 84 -14.92 5.79 1.06
N GLU A 85 -13.82 6.36 1.54
CA GLU A 85 -12.48 5.86 1.24
C GLU A 85 -12.24 4.52 1.93
N GLY A 86 -12.69 4.33 3.17
CA GLY A 86 -12.61 3.06 3.91
C GLY A 86 -13.33 1.88 3.27
N LEU A 87 -14.19 2.12 2.26
CA LEU A 87 -14.77 1.07 1.40
C LEU A 87 -13.82 0.66 0.26
N SER A 88 -12.89 1.53 -0.13
CA SER A 88 -11.95 1.33 -1.24
C SER A 88 -10.54 0.96 -0.79
N ILE A 89 -10.16 1.37 0.42
CA ILE A 89 -8.89 1.08 1.10
C ILE A 89 -9.20 0.54 2.50
N ASN A 90 -8.20 -0.01 3.20
CA ASN A 90 -8.42 -0.49 4.56
C ASN A 90 -8.76 0.69 5.51
N PRO A 91 -9.84 0.63 6.31
CA PRO A 91 -10.22 1.71 7.22
C PRO A 91 -9.20 2.00 8.32
N GLY A 92 -8.34 1.03 8.68
CA GLY A 92 -7.22 1.20 9.61
C GLY A 92 -5.96 1.82 8.99
N SER A 93 -6.03 2.24 7.72
CA SER A 93 -4.93 2.93 7.05
C SER A 93 -4.82 4.40 7.46
N ARG A 94 -3.68 5.01 7.16
CA ARG A 94 -3.44 6.44 7.19
C ARG A 94 -3.12 6.90 5.78
N ILE A 95 -3.80 7.95 5.34
CA ILE A 95 -3.60 8.58 4.04
C ILE A 95 -2.60 9.71 4.23
N VAL A 96 -1.48 9.61 3.51
CA VAL A 96 -0.44 10.63 3.44
C VAL A 96 -0.57 11.36 2.09
N THR A 97 -0.79 12.66 2.14
CA THR A 97 -0.71 13.52 0.95
C THR A 97 0.75 13.89 0.75
N CYS A 98 1.29 13.64 -0.44
CA CYS A 98 2.66 13.96 -0.81
C CYS A 98 2.66 14.99 -1.94
N ALA A 99 3.32 16.12 -1.73
CA ALA A 99 3.69 17.03 -2.81
C ALA A 99 4.87 16.41 -3.58
N LEU A 100 4.75 16.32 -4.91
CA LEU A 100 5.84 15.93 -5.80
C LEU A 100 6.56 17.20 -6.28
N PRO A 101 7.89 17.16 -6.53
CA PRO A 101 8.62 18.31 -7.08
C PRO A 101 8.02 18.75 -8.41
N ASP A 102 7.74 17.78 -9.28
CA ASP A 102 7.20 17.99 -10.62
C ASP A 102 5.85 17.29 -10.78
N GLY A 103 4.78 18.02 -10.47
CA GLY A 103 3.42 17.66 -10.85
C GLY A 103 2.41 17.58 -9.71
N PRO A 104 1.21 17.03 -9.98
CA PRO A 104 0.12 17.05 -9.01
C PRO A 104 0.42 16.13 -7.83
N ALA A 105 0.06 16.59 -6.63
CA ALA A 105 0.17 15.82 -5.40
C ALA A 105 -0.44 14.42 -5.54
N ILE A 106 0.15 13.47 -4.83
CA ILE A 106 -0.30 12.07 -4.75
C ILE A 106 -0.76 11.77 -3.33
N GLU A 107 -1.74 10.89 -3.19
CA GLU A 107 -2.09 10.33 -1.89
C GLU A 107 -1.69 8.86 -1.80
N ILE A 108 -1.06 8.51 -0.69
CA ILE A 108 -0.58 7.16 -0.38
C ILE A 108 -1.24 6.72 0.92
N ALA A 109 -2.04 5.66 0.86
CA ALA A 109 -2.64 5.01 2.01
C ALA A 109 -1.79 3.80 2.42
N VAL A 110 -1.29 3.84 3.65
CA VAL A 110 -0.49 2.77 4.28
C VAL A 110 -1.15 2.31 5.56
N MET A 111 -0.87 1.09 6.00
CA MET A 111 -1.35 0.66 7.32
C MET A 111 -0.69 1.50 8.40
N SER A 112 -1.41 1.74 9.51
CA SER A 112 -0.89 2.56 10.61
C SER A 112 0.50 2.12 11.14
N PRO A 113 0.82 0.82 11.26
CA PRO A 113 2.16 0.37 11.66
C PRO A 113 3.27 0.74 10.66
N ASP A 114 2.94 0.85 9.37
CA ASP A 114 3.91 1.12 8.31
C ASP A 114 4.08 2.63 8.02
N LEU A 115 3.31 3.48 8.71
CA LEU A 115 3.35 4.94 8.51
C LEU A 115 4.73 5.52 8.82
N GLY A 116 5.39 5.06 9.88
CA GLY A 116 6.72 5.55 10.25
C GLY A 116 7.77 5.24 9.19
N GLU A 117 7.71 4.05 8.59
CA GLU A 117 8.60 3.66 7.49
C GLU A 117 8.35 4.51 6.23
N LEU A 118 7.09 4.80 5.91
CA LEU A 118 6.75 5.70 4.82
C LEU A 118 7.26 7.13 5.05
N LEU A 119 7.09 7.68 6.26
CA LEU A 119 7.53 9.06 6.57
C LEU A 119 9.05 9.18 6.68
N ALA A 120 9.76 8.09 7.01
CA ALA A 120 11.22 8.05 6.90
C ALA A 120 11.69 8.13 5.44
N ALA A 121 10.91 7.57 4.52
CA ALA A 121 11.21 7.59 3.08
C ALA A 121 10.75 8.89 2.38
N VAL A 122 9.61 9.46 2.83
CA VAL A 122 9.02 10.69 2.32
C VAL A 122 8.82 11.64 3.50
N PRO A 123 9.85 12.44 3.85
CA PRO A 123 9.81 13.28 5.03
C PRO A 123 8.73 14.37 4.91
N GLU A 124 8.26 14.83 6.06
CA GLU A 124 7.30 15.93 6.12
C GLU A 124 7.89 17.21 5.50
N ALA A 125 7.04 18.01 4.88
CA ALA A 125 7.41 19.34 4.44
C ALA A 125 7.80 20.18 5.67
N PRO A 126 8.86 21.01 5.60
CA PRO A 126 9.18 21.92 6.69
C PRO A 126 7.96 22.81 6.95
N VAL A 127 7.51 22.84 8.20
CA VAL A 127 6.50 23.79 8.65
C VAL A 127 7.15 25.16 8.56
N GLU A 128 6.77 25.97 7.57
CA GLU A 128 7.15 27.36 7.50
C GLU A 128 6.41 28.08 8.64
N THR A 129 7.05 28.16 9.80
CA THR A 129 6.59 29.00 10.91
C THR A 129 6.77 30.44 10.49
N THR A 130 5.73 31.03 9.89
CA THR A 130 5.66 32.47 9.67
C THR A 130 5.67 33.17 11.04
N PRO A 131 6.58 34.15 11.27
CA PRO A 131 6.70 34.87 12.54
C PRO A 131 5.50 35.77 12.87
#